data_AF-A0A5N5EGM0-F1
#
_entry.id   AF-A0A5N5EGM0-F1
#
_cell.length_a   1.000
_cell.length_b   1.000
_cell.length_c   1.000
_cell.angle_alpha   90.00
_cell.angle_beta   90.00
_cell.angle_gamma   90.00
#
_symmetry.space_group_name_H-M   'P 1'
#
loop_
_entity.id
_entity.type
_entity.pdbx_description
1 polymer ?
#
loop_
_entity_poly.entity_id
_entity_poly.type
_entity_poly.pdbx_seq_one_letter_code
_entity_poly.pdbx_strand_id
1 'polypeptide(L)'
;GIDSAIADNAGLVRPTVLYSFLVLMVILGLRDKVPFIAARSEQYLPAIFFFTFLPFVDMILALKLLIVMVWIGAGVSKFGRHFSLVVPPMLSNTPWIPSKKIKRAHYRNFPEDLRPSHLGGGVAHVAGTMVEIVTPLILLFSTNKTLTILAVILMVGFHLFIASTFPLAVPLEWNLLFAYASVFLFLGFPAWDGYGLGAMSSPWITAGIIAALAFFPILGNLRPDLVSFLPSMRQYAGNWASATWAFAPGAEAKIDQYIKRPSPDTRNQLMTMYPEDVSDVVLHQLLGWRSMHSQGRALFSLMIRHLGDDINTYSLREAEFMCNSIVAFNFGDGHLHDAKLIAAIQRRCNFAPGEFLVTWIESQPIHKGTQEYQVIDAALGVIERGTFKVADAVAEQPWLPNGPIPFDVQWTLDVRADRAATDPQVVSEPKMRTRVSGSEQEVSK
;
A
#
# COMPACT_ATOMS: atom_id res chain seq x y z
N GLY A 1 -35.47 12.94 13.63
CA GLY A 1 -34.47 11.86 13.66
C GLY A 1 -34.57 11.02 12.40
N ILE A 2 -33.72 10.01 12.19
CA ILE A 2 -33.91 9.05 11.07
C ILE A 2 -35.31 8.42 11.13
N ASP A 3 -35.80 8.14 12.34
CA ASP A 3 -37.14 7.61 12.61
C ASP A 3 -38.29 8.50 12.14
N SER A 4 -38.08 9.82 11.99
CA SER A 4 -39.11 10.74 11.50
C SER A 4 -39.05 10.99 9.99
N ALA A 5 -38.00 10.51 9.32
CA ALA A 5 -37.79 10.70 7.88
C ALA A 5 -38.20 9.46 7.05
N ILE A 6 -38.32 8.29 7.69
CA ILE A 6 -38.70 7.02 7.05
C ILE A 6 -39.88 6.46 7.85
N ALA A 7 -41.07 6.45 7.24
CA ALA A 7 -42.33 6.06 7.89
C ALA A 7 -42.32 4.63 8.45
N ASP A 8 -41.51 3.73 7.87
CA ASP A 8 -41.37 2.32 8.25
C ASP A 8 -39.97 1.99 8.82
N ASN A 9 -39.31 2.94 9.51
CA ASN A 9 -38.01 2.67 10.12
C ASN A 9 -38.16 1.68 11.29
N ALA A 10 -37.83 0.41 11.05
CA ALA A 10 -37.80 -0.66 12.05
C ALA A 10 -36.63 -0.55 13.06
N GLY A 11 -36.12 0.66 13.34
CA GLY A 11 -35.02 0.88 14.28
C GLY A 11 -33.70 0.26 13.82
N LEU A 12 -33.20 0.70 12.66
CA LEU A 12 -32.08 0.05 11.95
C LEU A 12 -30.81 -0.16 12.81
N VAL A 13 -30.40 0.81 13.65
CA VAL A 13 -29.37 0.64 14.70
C VAL A 13 -29.62 1.63 15.84
N ARG A 14 -29.59 1.19 17.10
CA ARG A 14 -29.71 2.08 18.26
C ARG A 14 -28.39 2.84 18.48
N PRO A 15 -28.30 4.18 18.30
CA PRO A 15 -27.02 4.89 18.30
C PRO A 15 -26.17 4.69 19.57
N THR A 16 -26.83 4.50 20.72
CA THR A 16 -26.14 4.30 22.00
C THR A 16 -25.25 3.06 22.03
N VAL A 17 -25.53 2.02 21.23
CA VAL A 17 -24.69 0.81 21.15
C VAL A 17 -23.41 1.04 20.34
N LEU A 18 -23.37 2.11 19.53
CA LEU A 18 -22.20 2.47 18.71
C LEU A 18 -21.18 3.29 19.50
N TYR A 19 -21.57 3.89 20.63
CA TYR A 19 -20.65 4.69 21.47
C TYR A 19 -19.48 3.86 21.98
N SER A 20 -19.74 2.66 22.49
CA SER A 20 -18.68 1.77 22.96
C SER A 20 -17.76 1.36 21.82
N PHE A 21 -18.30 1.07 20.63
CA PHE A 21 -17.49 0.74 19.47
C PHE A 21 -16.56 1.90 19.08
N LEU A 22 -17.10 3.12 18.95
CA LEU A 22 -16.33 4.31 18.59
C LEU A 22 -15.19 4.57 19.58
N VAL A 23 -15.48 4.56 20.89
CA VAL A 23 -14.49 4.80 21.94
C VAL A 23 -13.43 3.69 21.95
N LEU A 24 -13.84 2.43 21.90
CA LEU A 24 -12.91 1.30 21.92
C LEU A 24 -12.02 1.28 20.67
N MET A 25 -12.55 1.63 19.50
CA MET A 25 -11.74 1.71 18.27
C MET A 25 -10.70 2.82 18.32
N VAL A 26 -11.03 3.98 18.88
CA VAL A 26 -10.06 5.06 19.08
C VAL A 26 -8.96 4.61 20.04
N ILE A 27 -9.32 4.05 21.20
CA ILE A 27 -8.35 3.54 22.19
C ILE A 27 -7.48 2.43 21.58
N LEU A 28 -8.09 1.52 20.81
CA LEU A 28 -7.39 0.45 20.12
C LEU A 28 -6.38 1.01 19.11
N GLY A 29 -6.79 1.96 18.26
CA GLY A 29 -5.90 2.57 17.26
C GLY A 29 -4.72 3.33 17.84
N LEU A 30 -4.85 3.89 19.06
CA LEU A 30 -3.73 4.50 19.77
C LEU A 30 -2.72 3.47 20.29
N ARG A 31 -3.16 2.22 20.53
CA ARG A 31 -2.32 1.15 21.09
C ARG A 31 -1.75 0.21 20.03
N ASP A 32 -2.59 -0.21 19.09
CA ASP A 32 -2.27 -1.20 18.06
C ASP A 32 -2.90 -0.80 16.72
N LYS A 33 -2.04 -0.51 15.76
CA LYS A 33 -2.45 -0.10 14.42
C LYS A 33 -2.95 -1.28 13.59
N VAL A 34 -2.52 -2.52 13.88
CA VAL A 34 -2.90 -3.70 13.08
C VAL A 34 -4.42 -3.90 13.07
N PRO A 35 -5.11 -4.10 14.21
CA PRO A 35 -6.56 -4.30 14.21
C PRO A 35 -7.33 -3.03 13.83
N PHE A 36 -6.79 -1.83 14.11
CA PHE A 36 -7.40 -0.57 13.72
C PHE A 36 -7.49 -0.41 12.19
N ILE A 37 -6.39 -0.72 11.50
CA ILE A 37 -6.31 -0.71 10.04
C ILE A 37 -7.08 -1.90 9.45
N ALA A 38 -7.03 -3.08 10.09
CA ALA A 38 -7.82 -4.25 9.68
C ALA A 38 -9.32 -3.97 9.67
N ALA A 39 -9.79 -3.21 10.66
CA ALA A 39 -11.17 -2.78 10.74
C ALA A 39 -11.56 -1.66 9.77
N ARG A 40 -10.65 -1.20 8.91
CA ARG A 40 -10.88 -0.14 7.91
C ARG A 40 -11.39 1.14 8.54
N SER A 41 -10.76 1.52 9.64
CA SER A 41 -11.21 2.63 10.45
C SER A 41 -11.22 3.96 9.68
N GLU A 42 -10.44 4.11 8.62
CA GLU A 42 -10.48 5.26 7.72
C GLU A 42 -11.77 5.38 6.88
N GLN A 43 -12.56 4.30 6.76
CA GLN A 43 -13.83 4.30 6.02
C GLN A 43 -15.04 4.03 6.92
N TYR A 44 -14.98 2.95 7.70
CA TYR A 44 -16.13 2.52 8.49
C TYR A 44 -16.29 3.36 9.75
N LEU A 45 -15.21 3.86 10.36
CA LEU A 45 -15.33 4.68 11.57
C LEU A 45 -16.02 6.03 11.30
N PRO A 46 -15.67 6.79 10.22
CA PRO A 46 -16.44 7.97 9.84
C PRO A 46 -17.90 7.67 9.54
N ALA A 47 -18.18 6.60 8.79
CA ALA A 47 -19.56 6.22 8.48
C ALA A 47 -20.36 5.93 9.75
N ILE A 48 -19.82 5.12 10.66
CA ILE A 48 -20.44 4.81 11.97
C ILE A 48 -20.66 6.08 12.78
N PHE A 49 -19.70 7.01 12.78
CA PHE A 49 -19.85 8.31 13.44
C PHE A 49 -21.03 9.10 12.85
N PHE A 50 -21.16 9.16 11.52
CA PHE A 50 -22.29 9.84 10.87
C PHE A 50 -23.63 9.20 11.21
N PHE A 51 -23.73 7.87 11.14
CA PHE A 51 -24.93 7.12 11.55
C PHE A 51 -25.32 7.38 13.02
N THR A 52 -24.33 7.64 13.87
CA THR A 52 -24.53 7.79 15.31
C THR A 52 -25.02 9.19 15.69
N PHE A 53 -24.48 10.24 15.05
CA PHE A 53 -24.63 11.62 15.53
C PHE A 53 -25.35 12.57 14.58
N LEU A 54 -25.45 12.26 13.29
CA LEU A 54 -26.03 13.19 12.31
C LEU A 54 -27.52 12.89 12.06
N PRO A 55 -28.35 13.91 11.84
CA PRO A 55 -29.71 13.70 11.32
C PRO A 55 -29.64 13.13 9.91
N PHE A 56 -30.74 12.53 9.45
CA PHE A 56 -30.77 11.72 8.22
C PHE A 56 -30.19 12.41 6.97
N VAL A 57 -30.62 13.64 6.68
CA VAL A 57 -30.13 14.39 5.50
C VAL A 57 -28.63 14.65 5.63
N ASP A 58 -28.19 15.19 6.76
CA ASP A 58 -26.77 15.47 7.01
C ASP A 58 -25.92 14.20 6.96
N MET A 59 -26.43 13.08 7.48
CA MET A 59 -25.80 11.78 7.43
C MET A 59 -25.60 11.30 5.99
N ILE A 60 -26.63 11.38 5.14
CA ILE A 60 -26.51 11.01 3.72
C ILE A 60 -25.49 11.90 3.00
N LEU A 61 -25.51 13.20 3.25
CA LEU A 61 -24.55 14.13 2.66
C LEU A 61 -23.12 13.91 3.18
N ALA A 62 -22.95 13.56 4.45
CA ALA A 62 -21.66 13.21 5.04
C ALA A 62 -21.12 11.89 4.44
N LEU A 63 -21.98 10.91 4.18
CA LEU A 63 -21.60 9.67 3.48
C LEU A 63 -21.19 9.95 2.02
N LYS A 64 -21.88 10.85 1.31
CA LYS A 64 -21.44 11.31 -0.02
C LYS A 64 -20.06 11.94 0.04
N LEU A 65 -19.83 12.84 1.01
CA LEU A 65 -18.53 13.48 1.21
C LEU A 65 -17.44 12.45 1.52
N LEU A 66 -17.71 11.45 2.37
CA LEU A 66 -16.78 10.37 2.66
C LEU A 66 -16.37 9.61 1.41
N ILE A 67 -17.33 9.12 0.62
CA ILE A 67 -17.02 8.34 -0.57
C ILE A 67 -16.32 9.19 -1.64
N VAL A 68 -16.73 10.45 -1.81
CA VAL A 68 -16.03 11.39 -2.70
C VAL A 68 -14.59 11.64 -2.25
N MET A 69 -14.34 11.84 -0.96
CA MET A 69 -12.99 12.04 -0.43
C MET A 69 -12.11 10.80 -0.61
N VAL A 70 -12.67 9.60 -0.45
CA VAL A 70 -11.97 8.35 -0.73
C VAL A 70 -11.54 8.30 -2.20
N TRP A 71 -12.47 8.53 -3.14
CA TRP A 71 -12.16 8.49 -4.57
C TRP A 71 -11.16 9.58 -4.99
N ILE A 72 -11.38 10.83 -4.58
CA ILE A 72 -10.46 11.92 -4.91
C ILE A 72 -9.08 11.67 -4.31
N GLY A 73 -9.00 11.23 -3.04
CA GLY A 73 -7.74 10.87 -2.40
C GLY A 73 -7.00 9.76 -3.15
N ALA A 74 -7.74 8.71 -3.56
CA ALA A 74 -7.23 7.61 -4.37
C ALA A 74 -6.77 8.07 -5.77
N GLY A 75 -7.44 9.03 -6.37
CA GLY A 75 -7.03 9.64 -7.64
C GLY A 75 -5.75 10.48 -7.47
N VAL A 76 -5.69 11.34 -6.46
CA VAL A 76 -4.54 12.22 -6.19
C VAL A 76 -3.28 11.41 -5.88
N SER A 77 -3.40 10.32 -5.13
CA SER A 77 -2.25 9.47 -4.80
C SER A 77 -1.62 8.77 -6.00
N LYS A 78 -2.37 8.66 -7.12
CA LYS A 78 -1.88 8.10 -8.39
C LYS A 78 -1.06 9.10 -9.21
N PHE A 79 -0.91 10.34 -8.77
CA PHE A 79 0.05 11.26 -9.38
C PHE A 79 1.49 10.81 -9.14
N GLY A 80 2.34 11.04 -10.13
CA GLY A 80 3.74 10.64 -10.10
C GLY A 80 4.04 9.47 -11.04
N ARG A 81 5.13 8.75 -10.76
CA ARG A 81 5.70 7.76 -11.68
C ARG A 81 5.23 6.32 -11.42
N HIS A 82 4.59 6.08 -10.29
CA HIS A 82 4.31 4.73 -9.80
C HIS A 82 3.14 4.06 -10.51
N PHE A 83 2.01 4.76 -10.67
CA PHE A 83 0.74 4.13 -11.04
C PHE A 83 0.74 3.51 -12.44
N SER A 84 1.49 4.09 -13.39
CA SER A 84 1.66 3.52 -14.72
C SER A 84 2.27 2.11 -14.72
N LEU A 85 3.01 1.72 -13.66
CA LEU A 85 3.55 0.37 -13.51
C LEU A 85 2.58 -0.64 -12.89
N VAL A 86 1.47 -0.17 -12.30
CA VAL A 86 0.47 -1.03 -11.65
C VAL A 86 -0.49 -1.65 -12.67
N VAL A 87 -0.89 -0.87 -13.68
CA VAL A 87 -1.93 -1.27 -14.64
C VAL A 87 -1.52 -2.42 -15.58
N PRO A 88 -0.30 -2.46 -16.17
CA PRO A 88 0.10 -3.57 -17.03
C PRO A 88 0.05 -4.96 -16.36
N PRO A 89 0.64 -5.18 -15.15
CA PRO A 89 0.53 -6.46 -14.48
C PRO A 89 -0.91 -6.78 -14.05
N MET A 90 -1.69 -5.79 -13.61
CA MET A 90 -3.13 -5.97 -13.33
C MET A 90 -3.87 -6.57 -14.52
N LEU A 91 -3.76 -5.92 -15.69
CA LEU A 91 -4.43 -6.34 -16.91
C LEU A 91 -3.90 -7.67 -17.45
N SER A 92 -2.63 -7.97 -17.19
CA SER A 92 -2.03 -9.26 -17.56
C SER A 92 -2.60 -10.41 -16.73
N ASN A 93 -2.94 -10.15 -15.47
CA ASN A 93 -3.54 -11.11 -14.55
C ASN A 93 -5.06 -11.24 -14.72
N THR A 94 -5.73 -10.32 -15.42
CA THR A 94 -7.18 -10.38 -15.64
C THR A 94 -7.60 -11.70 -16.32
N PRO A 95 -8.42 -12.55 -15.68
CA PRO A 95 -8.78 -13.88 -16.19
C PRO A 95 -9.63 -13.84 -17.47
N TRP A 96 -10.56 -12.87 -17.56
CA TRP A 96 -11.51 -12.77 -18.67
C TRP A 96 -10.97 -12.02 -19.89
N ILE A 97 -9.69 -11.59 -19.87
CA ILE A 97 -8.99 -11.05 -21.03
C ILE A 97 -8.07 -12.15 -21.60
N PRO A 98 -8.53 -13.03 -22.51
CA PRO A 98 -7.70 -14.09 -23.07
C PRO A 98 -6.69 -13.58 -24.10
N SER A 99 -6.93 -12.40 -24.67
CA SER A 99 -6.11 -11.87 -25.76
C SER A 99 -4.72 -11.45 -25.27
N LYS A 100 -3.70 -12.25 -25.65
CA LYS A 100 -2.29 -11.91 -25.44
C LYS A 100 -1.90 -10.59 -26.09
N LYS A 101 -2.51 -10.23 -27.23
CA LYS A 101 -2.25 -8.95 -27.91
C LYS A 101 -2.65 -7.75 -27.05
N ILE A 102 -3.82 -7.81 -26.41
CA ILE A 102 -4.29 -6.75 -25.51
C ILE A 102 -3.36 -6.65 -24.30
N LYS A 103 -3.03 -7.78 -23.65
CA LYS A 103 -2.12 -7.80 -22.51
C LYS A 103 -0.75 -7.22 -22.86
N ARG A 104 -0.16 -7.64 -23.98
CA ARG A 104 1.15 -7.19 -24.46
C ARG A 104 1.19 -5.72 -24.85
N ALA A 105 0.09 -5.16 -25.34
CA ALA A 105 0.03 -3.75 -25.74
C ALA A 105 0.23 -2.77 -24.56
N HIS A 106 0.14 -3.23 -23.32
CA HIS A 106 0.39 -2.43 -22.11
C HIS A 106 1.88 -2.30 -21.77
N TYR A 107 2.74 -3.05 -22.44
CA TYR A 107 4.19 -3.02 -22.30
C TYR A 107 4.85 -2.37 -23.51
N ARG A 108 5.99 -1.70 -23.31
CA ARG A 108 6.66 -0.95 -24.38
C ARG A 108 7.10 -1.85 -25.53
N ASN A 109 7.68 -3.01 -25.23
CA ASN A 109 8.07 -4.00 -26.24
C ASN A 109 8.15 -5.40 -25.63
N PHE A 110 7.03 -6.11 -25.47
CA PHE A 110 7.06 -7.45 -24.89
C PHE A 110 7.76 -8.49 -25.81
N PRO A 111 8.66 -9.35 -25.28
CA PRO A 111 9.07 -9.50 -23.88
C PRO A 111 10.31 -8.67 -23.47
N GLU A 112 11.01 -8.07 -24.43
CA GLU A 112 12.31 -7.39 -24.24
C GLU A 112 12.25 -6.13 -23.35
N ASP A 113 11.09 -5.45 -23.33
CA ASP A 113 10.85 -4.26 -22.53
C ASP A 113 9.47 -4.30 -21.86
N LEU A 114 9.50 -4.59 -20.56
CA LEU A 114 8.33 -4.71 -19.70
C LEU A 114 7.96 -3.41 -18.98
N ARG A 115 8.58 -2.28 -19.34
CA ARG A 115 8.13 -0.97 -18.86
C ARG A 115 6.79 -0.62 -19.48
N PRO A 116 5.96 0.22 -18.82
CA PRO A 116 4.66 0.61 -19.36
C PRO A 116 4.76 1.26 -20.74
N SER A 117 3.85 0.89 -21.64
CA SER A 117 3.65 1.58 -22.91
C SER A 117 2.86 2.88 -22.71
N HIS A 118 2.75 3.69 -23.77
CA HIS A 118 1.84 4.85 -23.78
C HIS A 118 0.38 4.45 -23.58
N LEU A 119 -0.04 3.28 -24.11
CA LEU A 119 -1.37 2.75 -23.86
C LEU A 119 -1.53 2.39 -22.38
N GLY A 120 -0.55 1.69 -21.78
CA GLY A 120 -0.59 1.33 -20.36
C GLY A 120 -0.66 2.54 -19.44
N GLY A 121 0.17 3.56 -19.69
CA GLY A 121 0.13 4.82 -18.95
C GLY A 121 -1.17 5.61 -19.19
N GLY A 122 -1.68 5.60 -20.42
CA GLY A 122 -2.96 6.24 -20.77
C GLY A 122 -4.15 5.60 -20.06
N VAL A 123 -4.25 4.26 -20.05
CA VAL A 123 -5.28 3.53 -19.29
C VAL A 123 -5.17 3.84 -17.80
N ALA A 124 -3.96 3.86 -17.24
CA ALA A 124 -3.76 4.25 -15.85
C ALA A 124 -4.35 5.64 -15.57
N HIS A 125 -3.88 6.68 -16.24
CA HIS A 125 -4.27 8.03 -15.83
C HIS A 125 -5.64 8.48 -16.34
N VAL A 126 -6.10 8.03 -17.51
CA VAL A 126 -7.42 8.40 -18.03
C VAL A 126 -8.52 7.56 -17.42
N ALA A 127 -8.38 6.23 -17.43
CA ALA A 127 -9.43 5.33 -16.93
C ALA A 127 -9.35 5.10 -15.42
N GLY A 128 -8.19 5.32 -14.79
CA GLY A 128 -8.02 5.32 -13.33
C GLY A 128 -8.08 6.73 -12.74
N THR A 129 -6.97 7.48 -12.80
CA THR A 129 -6.80 8.75 -12.09
C THR A 129 -7.90 9.77 -12.38
N MET A 130 -8.21 10.02 -13.66
CA MET A 130 -9.20 11.03 -14.04
C MET A 130 -10.62 10.63 -13.63
N VAL A 131 -10.99 9.35 -13.78
CA VAL A 131 -12.30 8.84 -13.36
C VAL A 131 -12.50 9.05 -11.87
N GLU A 132 -11.49 8.74 -11.04
CA GLU A 132 -11.54 8.87 -9.59
C GLU A 132 -11.51 10.32 -9.07
N ILE A 133 -11.17 11.31 -9.91
CA ILE A 133 -11.20 12.72 -9.52
C ILE A 133 -12.45 13.41 -10.07
N VAL A 134 -12.70 13.27 -11.37
CA VAL A 134 -13.74 14.04 -12.08
C VAL A 134 -15.12 13.47 -11.81
N THR A 135 -15.30 12.15 -11.85
CA THR A 135 -16.62 11.53 -11.71
C THR A 135 -17.24 11.78 -10.33
N PRO A 136 -16.49 11.68 -9.21
CA PRO A 136 -17.01 12.04 -7.89
C PRO A 136 -17.47 13.50 -7.77
N LEU A 137 -16.75 14.43 -8.40
CA LEU A 137 -17.13 15.84 -8.42
C LEU A 137 -18.43 16.04 -9.22
N ILE A 138 -18.58 15.37 -10.37
CA ILE A 138 -19.84 15.36 -11.12
C ILE A 138 -20.97 14.82 -10.25
N LEU A 139 -20.78 13.67 -9.60
CA LEU A 139 -21.79 13.06 -8.74
C LEU A 139 -22.18 13.96 -7.56
N LEU A 140 -21.23 14.69 -6.97
CA LEU A 140 -21.46 15.54 -5.82
C LEU A 140 -22.24 16.83 -6.16
N PHE A 141 -21.98 17.42 -7.33
CA PHE A 141 -22.50 18.74 -7.70
C PHE A 141 -23.57 18.74 -8.79
N SER A 142 -23.74 17.66 -9.54
CA SER A 142 -24.71 17.59 -10.63
C SER A 142 -26.15 17.60 -10.12
N THR A 143 -26.94 18.53 -10.65
CA THR A 143 -28.42 18.52 -10.53
C THR A 143 -29.10 17.92 -11.77
N ASN A 144 -28.32 17.53 -12.78
CA ASN A 144 -28.85 16.94 -14.00
C ASN A 144 -29.00 15.42 -13.85
N LYS A 145 -30.23 14.92 -14.02
CA LYS A 145 -30.56 13.51 -13.86
C LYS A 145 -29.78 12.60 -14.81
N THR A 146 -29.72 12.94 -16.10
CA THR A 146 -29.02 12.15 -17.12
C THR A 146 -27.52 12.07 -16.83
N LEU A 147 -26.89 13.21 -16.53
CA LEU A 147 -25.46 13.27 -16.21
C LEU A 147 -25.13 12.43 -14.97
N THR A 148 -25.97 12.50 -13.93
CA THR A 148 -25.80 11.73 -12.70
C THR A 148 -25.94 10.23 -12.94
N ILE A 149 -26.92 9.81 -13.74
CA ILE A 149 -27.09 8.39 -14.12
C ILE A 149 -25.86 7.89 -14.88
N LEU A 150 -25.37 8.64 -15.86
CA LEU A 150 -24.16 8.25 -16.61
C LEU A 150 -22.93 8.15 -15.71
N ALA A 151 -22.76 9.09 -14.78
CA ALA A 151 -21.66 9.06 -13.81
C ALA A 151 -21.77 7.86 -12.85
N VAL A 152 -22.98 7.50 -12.40
CA VAL A 152 -23.19 6.30 -11.57
C VAL A 152 -22.89 5.02 -12.35
N ILE A 153 -23.37 4.91 -13.60
CA ILE A 153 -23.05 3.77 -14.48
C ILE A 153 -21.53 3.63 -14.66
N LEU A 154 -20.83 4.75 -14.87
CA LEU A 154 -19.38 4.77 -14.98
C LEU A 154 -18.71 4.27 -13.69
N MET A 155 -19.10 4.76 -12.51
CA MET A 155 -18.50 4.32 -11.23
C MET A 155 -18.79 2.85 -10.92
N VAL A 156 -20.01 2.38 -11.18
CA VAL A 156 -20.36 0.96 -11.03
C VAL A 156 -19.51 0.10 -11.96
N GLY A 157 -19.43 0.47 -13.25
CA GLY A 157 -18.60 -0.24 -14.23
C GLY A 157 -17.12 -0.22 -13.86
N PHE A 158 -16.60 0.91 -13.39
CA PHE A 158 -15.23 1.07 -12.92
C PHE A 158 -14.90 0.12 -11.76
N HIS A 159 -15.75 0.07 -10.73
CA HIS A 159 -15.53 -0.80 -9.59
C HIS A 159 -15.71 -2.29 -9.90
N LEU A 160 -16.71 -2.64 -10.72
CA LEU A 160 -16.88 -4.02 -11.19
C LEU A 160 -15.71 -4.47 -12.06
N PHE A 161 -15.18 -3.57 -12.89
CA PHE A 161 -13.97 -3.84 -13.68
C PHE A 161 -12.78 -4.14 -12.76
N ILE A 162 -12.48 -3.28 -11.79
CA ILE A 162 -11.37 -3.52 -10.84
C ILE A 162 -11.57 -4.84 -10.11
N ALA A 163 -12.77 -5.09 -9.56
CA ALA A 163 -13.08 -6.33 -8.85
C ALA A 163 -12.85 -7.57 -9.73
N SER A 164 -13.21 -7.50 -11.01
CA SER A 164 -13.04 -8.60 -11.97
C SER A 164 -11.59 -8.88 -12.37
N THR A 165 -10.65 -7.98 -12.07
CA THR A 165 -9.22 -8.18 -12.39
C THR A 165 -8.47 -9.01 -11.35
N PHE A 166 -9.13 -9.38 -10.24
CA PHE A 166 -8.50 -10.05 -9.08
C PHE A 166 -7.13 -9.46 -8.68
N PRO A 167 -7.03 -8.14 -8.50
CA PRO A 167 -5.74 -7.51 -8.24
C PRO A 167 -5.24 -7.88 -6.84
N LEU A 168 -3.93 -8.12 -6.74
CA LEU A 168 -3.25 -8.36 -5.47
C LEU A 168 -3.29 -7.11 -4.59
N ALA A 169 -3.47 -7.29 -3.27
CA ALA A 169 -3.58 -6.21 -2.28
C ALA A 169 -4.72 -5.20 -2.54
N VAL A 170 -5.88 -5.69 -3.03
CA VAL A 170 -7.09 -4.88 -3.25
C VAL A 170 -8.26 -5.38 -2.42
N PRO A 171 -9.06 -4.49 -1.81
CA PRO A 171 -10.18 -4.90 -0.99
C PRO A 171 -11.35 -5.10 -1.96
N LEU A 172 -11.55 -6.35 -2.39
CA LEU A 172 -12.62 -6.68 -3.33
C LEU A 172 -13.99 -6.29 -2.76
N GLU A 173 -14.17 -6.46 -1.45
CA GLU A 173 -15.35 -6.01 -0.71
C GLU A 173 -15.63 -4.51 -0.88
N TRP A 174 -14.59 -3.66 -0.94
CA TRP A 174 -14.77 -2.21 -1.11
C TRP A 174 -15.22 -1.85 -2.51
N ASN A 175 -14.73 -2.54 -3.54
CA ASN A 175 -15.20 -2.26 -4.89
C ASN A 175 -16.70 -2.57 -5.02
N LEU A 176 -17.17 -3.65 -4.39
CA LEU A 176 -18.61 -3.95 -4.33
C LEU A 176 -19.37 -2.89 -3.51
N LEU A 177 -18.83 -2.50 -2.36
CA LEU A 177 -19.42 -1.45 -1.52
C LEU A 177 -19.51 -0.10 -2.26
N PHE A 178 -18.47 0.29 -2.99
CA PHE A 178 -18.44 1.57 -3.72
C PHE A 178 -19.32 1.56 -4.97
N ALA A 179 -19.45 0.41 -5.65
CA ALA A 179 -20.46 0.23 -6.69
C ALA A 179 -21.87 0.42 -6.10
N TYR A 180 -22.16 -0.23 -4.97
CA TYR A 180 -23.42 -0.05 -4.26
C TYR A 180 -23.63 1.40 -3.80
N ALA A 181 -22.63 2.01 -3.15
CA ALA A 181 -22.69 3.36 -2.63
C ALA A 181 -22.93 4.40 -3.74
N SER A 182 -22.37 4.17 -4.93
CA SER A 182 -22.63 5.02 -6.11
C SER A 182 -24.13 5.07 -6.44
N VAL A 183 -24.80 3.91 -6.44
CA VAL A 183 -26.24 3.83 -6.70
C VAL A 183 -27.04 4.37 -5.52
N PHE A 184 -26.77 3.86 -4.32
CA PHE A 184 -27.52 4.19 -3.12
C PHE A 184 -27.45 5.69 -2.78
N LEU A 185 -26.25 6.27 -2.73
CA LEU A 185 -26.08 7.66 -2.32
C LEU A 185 -26.50 8.65 -3.43
N PHE A 186 -26.22 8.36 -4.71
CA PHE A 186 -26.40 9.37 -5.76
C PHE A 186 -27.65 9.18 -6.63
N LEU A 187 -28.22 7.98 -6.72
CA LEU A 187 -29.55 7.76 -7.33
C LEU A 187 -30.65 7.57 -6.30
N GLY A 188 -30.35 6.95 -5.14
CA GLY A 188 -31.31 6.79 -4.05
C GLY A 188 -31.59 8.11 -3.32
N PHE A 189 -30.58 8.98 -3.23
CA PHE A 189 -30.69 10.29 -2.59
C PHE A 189 -30.09 11.38 -3.48
N PRO A 190 -30.70 11.71 -4.63
CA PRO A 190 -30.09 12.61 -5.60
C PRO A 190 -30.21 14.08 -5.21
N ALA A 191 -29.38 14.93 -5.83
CA ALA A 191 -29.35 16.37 -5.51
C ALA A 191 -30.68 17.09 -5.80
N TRP A 192 -31.40 16.68 -6.86
CA TRP A 192 -32.69 17.26 -7.23
C TRP A 192 -33.85 16.88 -6.28
N ASP A 193 -33.68 15.85 -5.44
CA ASP A 193 -34.66 15.44 -4.42
C ASP A 193 -34.27 15.95 -3.01
N GLY A 194 -33.51 17.05 -2.94
CA GLY A 194 -33.15 17.70 -1.67
C GLY A 194 -31.89 17.16 -0.99
N TYR A 195 -31.11 16.31 -1.66
CA TYR A 195 -29.84 15.77 -1.14
C TYR A 195 -28.62 16.35 -1.86
N GLY A 196 -28.68 17.63 -2.22
CA GLY A 196 -27.52 18.41 -2.68
C GLY A 196 -26.74 18.96 -1.48
N LEU A 197 -25.46 19.31 -1.67
CA LEU A 197 -24.62 19.84 -0.58
C LEU A 197 -25.19 21.07 0.14
N GLY A 198 -25.99 21.89 -0.57
CA GLY A 198 -26.67 23.05 0.02
C GLY A 198 -27.77 22.69 1.04
N ALA A 199 -28.18 21.43 1.13
CA ALA A 199 -29.17 20.96 2.08
C ALA A 199 -28.59 20.55 3.44
N MET A 200 -27.27 20.63 3.62
CA MET A 200 -26.65 20.37 4.93
C MET A 200 -27.13 21.41 5.95
N SER A 201 -27.46 20.98 7.17
CA SER A 201 -28.00 21.84 8.22
C SER A 201 -27.10 23.02 8.62
N SER A 202 -25.78 22.88 8.45
CA SER A 202 -24.81 23.92 8.80
C SER A 202 -23.58 23.89 7.91
N PRO A 203 -23.14 25.03 7.34
CA PRO A 203 -21.90 25.10 6.56
C PRO A 203 -20.66 24.81 7.42
N TRP A 204 -20.71 25.08 8.72
CA TRP A 204 -19.62 24.75 9.65
C TRP A 204 -19.49 23.24 9.87
N ILE A 205 -20.62 22.52 9.94
CA ILE A 205 -20.62 21.05 10.01
C ILE A 205 -20.03 20.49 8.72
N THR A 206 -20.44 20.99 7.55
CA THR A 206 -19.86 20.60 6.26
C THR A 206 -18.34 20.80 6.23
N ALA A 207 -17.87 21.99 6.62
CA ALA A 207 -16.44 22.32 6.64
C ALA A 207 -15.65 21.41 7.61
N GLY A 208 -16.20 21.15 8.80
CA GLY A 208 -15.60 20.25 9.77
C GLY A 208 -15.47 18.81 9.26
N ILE A 209 -16.52 18.29 8.61
CA ILE A 209 -16.50 16.95 7.99
C ILE A 209 -15.45 16.88 6.88
N ILE A 210 -15.42 17.86 5.97
CA ILE A 210 -14.43 17.91 4.89
C ILE A 210 -13.01 17.95 5.47
N ALA A 211 -12.75 18.80 6.47
CA ALA A 211 -11.44 18.92 7.10
C ALA A 211 -11.01 17.59 7.77
N ALA A 212 -11.92 16.94 8.49
CA ALA A 212 -11.64 15.66 9.15
C ALA A 212 -11.35 14.54 8.13
N LEU A 213 -12.14 14.45 7.06
CA LEU A 213 -11.96 13.45 6.01
C LEU A 213 -10.69 13.68 5.18
N ALA A 214 -10.33 14.95 4.93
CA ALA A 214 -9.16 15.31 4.13
C ALA A 214 -7.83 15.26 4.93
N PHE A 215 -7.90 15.29 6.26
CA PHE A 215 -6.72 15.36 7.13
C PHE A 215 -5.68 14.27 6.85
N PHE A 216 -6.08 13.00 6.92
CA PHE A 216 -5.17 11.87 6.69
C PHE A 216 -4.71 11.73 5.23
N PRO A 217 -5.58 11.87 4.21
CA PRO A 217 -5.15 11.92 2.82
C PRO A 217 -4.09 12.98 2.54
N ILE A 218 -4.27 14.20 3.06
CA ILE A 218 -3.30 15.29 2.87
C ILE A 218 -2.01 15.00 3.63
N LEU A 219 -2.10 14.72 4.94
CA LEU A 219 -0.92 14.48 5.77
C LEU A 219 -0.11 13.30 5.26
N GLY A 220 -0.75 12.20 4.90
CA GLY A 220 -0.07 10.98 4.46
C GLY A 220 0.55 11.06 3.06
N ASN A 221 0.02 11.90 2.16
CA ASN A 221 0.71 12.17 0.90
C ASN A 221 1.92 13.10 1.07
N LEU A 222 1.93 13.96 2.09
CA LEU A 222 3.05 14.85 2.42
C LEU A 222 4.10 14.18 3.32
N ARG A 223 3.67 13.37 4.28
CA ARG A 223 4.44 12.70 5.34
C ARG A 223 3.98 11.25 5.46
N PRO A 224 4.27 10.41 4.45
CA PRO A 224 3.90 8.99 4.47
C PRO A 224 4.54 8.22 5.61
N ASP A 225 5.63 8.73 6.17
CA ASP A 225 6.28 8.17 7.38
C ASP A 225 5.39 8.23 8.64
N LEU A 226 4.35 9.09 8.64
CA LEU A 226 3.45 9.26 9.78
C LEU A 226 2.12 8.51 9.62
N VAL A 227 1.66 8.33 8.38
CA VAL A 227 0.31 7.84 8.07
C VAL A 227 0.42 6.67 7.10
N SER A 228 -0.18 5.54 7.49
CA SER A 228 -0.32 4.37 6.64
C SER A 228 -0.98 4.72 5.31
N PHE A 229 -0.65 3.95 4.27
CA PHE A 229 -1.15 4.18 2.91
C PHE A 229 -2.69 4.09 2.84
N LEU A 230 -3.33 3.34 3.75
CA LEU A 230 -4.79 3.18 3.80
C LEU A 230 -5.51 4.49 4.18
N PRO A 231 -5.29 5.09 5.38
CA PRO A 231 -5.82 6.42 5.69
C PRO A 231 -5.36 7.52 4.72
N SER A 232 -4.20 7.36 4.10
CA SER A 232 -3.64 8.30 3.12
C SER A 232 -4.32 8.25 1.75
N MET A 233 -5.27 7.31 1.55
CA MET A 233 -5.92 7.03 0.27
C MET A 233 -4.93 6.71 -0.86
N ARG A 234 -3.87 5.95 -0.56
CA ARG A 234 -2.84 5.54 -1.52
C ARG A 234 -3.06 4.14 -2.07
N GLN A 235 -4.24 3.58 -1.86
CA GLN A 235 -4.56 2.24 -2.31
C GLN A 235 -4.35 2.16 -3.82
N TYR A 236 -3.58 1.17 -4.22
CA TYR A 236 -3.34 0.86 -5.62
C TYR A 236 -2.58 1.93 -6.43
N ALA A 237 -2.00 2.94 -5.77
CA ALA A 237 -1.19 3.97 -6.45
C ALA A 237 0.18 3.46 -6.92
N GLY A 238 0.61 2.27 -6.47
CA GLY A 238 1.97 1.76 -6.70
C GLY A 238 3.02 2.35 -5.76
N ASN A 239 2.58 3.09 -4.73
CA ASN A 239 3.41 3.87 -3.83
C ASN A 239 2.95 3.72 -2.36
N TRP A 240 3.54 2.76 -1.67
CA TRP A 240 3.33 2.51 -0.24
C TRP A 240 4.62 1.91 0.36
N ALA A 241 4.74 1.85 1.68
CA ALA A 241 5.91 1.25 2.31
C ALA A 241 5.98 -0.25 1.95
N SER A 242 7.12 -0.74 1.49
CA SER A 242 7.27 -2.13 1.03
C SER A 242 8.63 -2.69 1.39
N ALA A 243 8.75 -4.02 1.42
CA ALA A 243 10.01 -4.68 1.75
C ALA A 243 10.17 -6.03 1.02
N THR A 244 11.42 -6.48 0.94
CA THR A 244 11.78 -7.85 0.57
C THR A 244 12.58 -8.45 1.72
N TRP A 245 12.33 -9.72 2.01
CA TRP A 245 13.02 -10.49 3.05
C TRP A 245 13.95 -11.51 2.40
N ALA A 246 15.09 -11.79 3.02
CA ALA A 246 16.04 -12.79 2.59
C ALA A 246 16.47 -13.63 3.79
N PHE A 247 16.26 -14.94 3.69
CA PHE A 247 16.65 -15.92 4.70
C PHE A 247 17.83 -16.75 4.20
N ALA A 248 18.88 -16.86 5.01
CA ALA A 248 19.96 -17.80 4.73
C ALA A 248 19.42 -19.24 4.72
N PRO A 249 20.13 -20.21 4.11
CA PRO A 249 19.68 -21.60 4.07
C PRO A 249 19.28 -22.14 5.46
N GLY A 250 18.02 -22.61 5.57
CA GLY A 250 17.44 -23.13 6.80
C GLY A 250 17.00 -22.08 7.84
N ALA A 251 17.30 -20.79 7.65
CA ALA A 251 16.93 -19.75 8.60
C ALA A 251 15.40 -19.52 8.66
N GLU A 252 14.69 -19.64 7.54
CA GLU A 252 13.22 -19.45 7.49
C GLU A 252 12.48 -20.41 8.45
N ALA A 253 12.99 -21.63 8.65
CA ALA A 253 12.41 -22.61 9.58
C ALA A 253 12.36 -22.11 11.04
N LYS A 254 13.21 -21.16 11.44
CA LYS A 254 13.13 -20.54 12.77
C LYS A 254 11.83 -19.74 12.95
N ILE A 255 11.29 -19.15 11.89
CA ILE A 255 9.98 -18.48 11.95
C ILE A 255 8.90 -19.53 12.23
N ASP A 256 8.93 -20.69 11.57
CA ASP A 256 7.94 -21.77 11.78
C ASP A 256 8.04 -22.37 13.19
N GLN A 257 9.26 -22.53 13.69
CA GLN A 257 9.51 -23.12 15.00
C GLN A 257 9.12 -22.20 16.17
N TYR A 258 9.43 -20.91 16.09
CA TYR A 258 9.35 -20.00 17.24
C TYR A 258 8.20 -18.98 17.19
N ILE A 259 7.54 -18.82 16.03
CA ILE A 259 6.39 -17.93 15.89
C ILE A 259 5.14 -18.76 15.67
N LYS A 260 4.28 -18.81 16.70
CA LYS A 260 3.00 -19.50 16.63
C LYS A 260 2.02 -18.74 15.75
N ARG A 261 1.55 -19.41 14.68
CA ARG A 261 0.56 -18.89 13.73
C ARG A 261 -0.73 -19.70 13.84
N PRO A 262 -1.91 -19.11 13.53
CA PRO A 262 -3.17 -19.84 13.53
C PRO A 262 -3.24 -20.91 12.42
N SER A 263 -2.45 -20.76 11.37
CA SER A 263 -2.29 -21.73 10.28
C SER A 263 -0.80 -21.81 9.86
N PRO A 264 -0.36 -22.92 9.22
CA PRO A 264 0.91 -22.93 8.50
C PRO A 264 0.92 -21.83 7.43
N ASP A 265 2.10 -21.39 7.00
CA ASP A 265 2.18 -20.48 5.85
C ASP A 265 1.80 -21.18 4.54
N THR A 266 1.60 -20.38 3.49
CA THR A 266 1.15 -20.88 2.19
C THR A 266 2.11 -21.89 1.59
N ARG A 267 3.42 -21.72 1.78
CA ARG A 267 4.42 -22.69 1.31
C ARG A 267 4.21 -24.04 1.97
N ASN A 268 4.16 -24.08 3.30
CA ASN A 268 3.98 -25.32 4.05
C ASN A 268 2.61 -25.95 3.78
N GLN A 269 1.56 -25.16 3.55
CA GLN A 269 0.27 -25.66 3.10
C GLN A 269 0.36 -26.33 1.71
N LEU A 270 1.04 -25.69 0.75
CA LEU A 270 1.21 -26.24 -0.60
C LEU A 270 2.07 -27.49 -0.62
N MET A 271 3.09 -27.58 0.25
CA MET A 271 3.94 -28.76 0.38
C MET A 271 3.17 -30.03 0.83
N THR A 272 1.95 -29.89 1.33
CA THR A 272 1.08 -31.05 1.61
C THR A 272 0.49 -31.68 0.34
N MET A 273 0.51 -30.95 -0.79
CA MET A 273 -0.12 -31.36 -2.06
C MET A 273 0.86 -31.37 -3.23
N TYR A 274 1.94 -30.59 -3.16
CA TYR A 274 2.91 -30.40 -4.23
C TYR A 274 4.34 -30.63 -3.75
N PRO A 275 5.27 -31.01 -4.65
CA PRO A 275 6.70 -30.98 -4.38
C PRO A 275 7.19 -29.60 -3.90
N GLU A 276 8.34 -29.58 -3.23
CA GLU A 276 8.90 -28.37 -2.62
C GLU A 276 9.16 -27.26 -3.65
N ASP A 277 9.80 -27.59 -4.77
CA ASP A 277 10.11 -26.68 -5.86
C ASP A 277 8.84 -26.05 -6.45
N VAL A 278 7.78 -26.84 -6.63
CA VAL A 278 6.46 -26.37 -7.10
C VAL A 278 5.79 -25.48 -6.06
N SER A 279 5.94 -25.78 -4.78
CA SER A 279 5.36 -25.00 -3.67
C SER A 279 6.01 -23.61 -3.58
N ASP A 280 7.30 -23.51 -3.86
CA ASP A 280 8.05 -22.24 -3.90
C ASP A 280 7.65 -21.34 -5.08
N VAL A 281 7.19 -21.91 -6.20
CA VAL A 281 6.76 -21.13 -7.38
C VAL A 281 5.71 -20.08 -7.02
N VAL A 282 4.75 -20.41 -6.15
CA VAL A 282 3.70 -19.45 -5.74
C VAL A 282 4.29 -18.25 -5.01
N LEU A 283 5.26 -18.46 -4.13
CA LEU A 283 5.96 -17.36 -3.44
C LEU A 283 6.83 -16.55 -4.41
N HIS A 284 7.46 -17.20 -5.39
CA HIS A 284 8.25 -16.52 -6.42
C HIS A 284 7.40 -15.67 -7.37
N GLN A 285 6.14 -16.04 -7.61
CA GLN A 285 5.20 -15.19 -8.37
C GLN A 285 4.99 -13.83 -7.70
N LEU A 286 5.02 -13.77 -6.37
CA LEU A 286 4.91 -12.50 -5.61
C LEU A 286 6.15 -11.63 -5.79
N LEU A 287 7.34 -12.23 -5.81
CA LEU A 287 8.58 -11.53 -6.13
C LEU A 287 8.57 -11.00 -7.58
N GLY A 288 8.10 -11.82 -8.52
CA GLY A 288 7.88 -11.41 -9.90
C GLY A 288 6.88 -10.26 -10.02
N TRP A 289 5.77 -10.29 -9.28
CA TRP A 289 4.84 -9.17 -9.23
C TRP A 289 5.50 -7.91 -8.65
N ARG A 290 6.27 -8.02 -7.56
CA ARG A 290 6.95 -6.88 -6.95
C ARG A 290 7.98 -6.27 -7.91
N SER A 291 8.73 -7.08 -8.66
CA SER A 291 9.73 -6.61 -9.62
C SER A 291 9.10 -5.78 -10.74
N MET A 292 7.84 -6.06 -11.10
CA MET A 292 7.08 -5.27 -12.07
C MET A 292 6.69 -3.88 -11.53
N HIS A 293 6.80 -3.62 -10.23
CA HIS A 293 6.54 -2.32 -9.60
C HIS A 293 7.83 -1.53 -9.35
N SER A 294 7.74 -0.20 -9.44
CA SER A 294 8.89 0.72 -9.33
C SER A 294 9.78 0.43 -8.11
N GLN A 295 9.18 0.27 -6.93
CA GLN A 295 9.90 -0.03 -5.69
C GLN A 295 10.62 -1.38 -5.72
N GLY A 296 10.11 -2.35 -6.49
CA GLY A 296 10.78 -3.65 -6.66
C GLY A 296 12.20 -3.50 -7.21
N ARG A 297 12.42 -2.59 -8.17
CA ARG A 297 13.77 -2.37 -8.73
C ARG A 297 14.75 -1.95 -7.63
N ALA A 298 14.31 -1.06 -6.74
CA ALA A 298 15.12 -0.62 -5.62
C ALA A 298 15.33 -1.74 -4.58
N LEU A 299 14.27 -2.47 -4.20
CA LEU A 299 14.36 -3.57 -3.24
C LEU A 299 15.33 -4.68 -3.70
N PHE A 300 15.24 -5.10 -4.95
CA PHE A 300 16.12 -6.13 -5.51
C PHE A 300 17.54 -5.62 -5.74
N SER A 301 17.70 -4.34 -6.11
CA SER A 301 19.04 -3.72 -6.20
C SER A 301 19.74 -3.68 -4.84
N LEU A 302 19.00 -3.39 -3.76
CA LEU A 302 19.53 -3.47 -2.39
C LEU A 302 19.87 -4.91 -2.01
N MET A 303 19.03 -5.89 -2.38
CA MET A 303 19.34 -7.30 -2.12
C MET A 303 20.64 -7.74 -2.78
N ILE A 304 20.83 -7.43 -4.07
CA ILE A 304 22.08 -7.74 -4.79
C ILE A 304 23.28 -7.07 -4.13
N ARG A 305 23.15 -5.79 -3.73
CA ARG A 305 24.25 -5.07 -3.07
C ARG A 305 24.69 -5.68 -1.73
N HIS A 306 23.76 -6.26 -0.97
CA HIS A 306 24.05 -6.78 0.38
C HIS A 306 24.29 -8.29 0.43
N LEU A 307 23.71 -9.06 -0.49
CA LEU A 307 23.85 -10.52 -0.54
C LEU A 307 24.87 -10.99 -1.58
N GLY A 308 25.32 -10.10 -2.47
CA GLY A 308 26.17 -10.40 -3.62
C GLY A 308 25.37 -10.73 -4.88
N ASP A 309 26.10 -11.03 -5.96
CA ASP A 309 25.50 -11.22 -7.29
C ASP A 309 24.57 -12.45 -7.36
N ASP A 310 24.84 -13.50 -6.56
CA ASP A 310 23.97 -14.67 -6.46
C ASP A 310 23.08 -14.65 -5.21
N ILE A 311 22.03 -13.83 -5.29
CA ILE A 311 21.01 -13.72 -4.26
C ILE A 311 20.20 -15.02 -4.06
N ASN A 312 20.29 -15.99 -4.99
CA ASN A 312 19.52 -17.25 -4.91
C ASN A 312 20.07 -18.23 -3.87
N THR A 313 21.24 -17.92 -3.29
CA THR A 313 21.73 -18.60 -2.09
C THR A 313 20.83 -18.36 -0.88
N TYR A 314 20.00 -17.31 -0.91
CA TYR A 314 18.99 -16.98 0.09
C TYR A 314 17.58 -17.31 -0.41
N SER A 315 16.69 -17.68 0.51
CA SER A 315 15.26 -17.75 0.24
C SER A 315 14.68 -16.34 0.32
N LEU A 316 14.40 -15.77 -0.85
CA LEU A 316 13.75 -14.46 -0.94
C LEU A 316 12.24 -14.58 -0.75
N ARG A 317 11.66 -13.62 -0.02
CA ARG A 317 10.23 -13.55 0.26
C ARG A 317 9.70 -12.12 0.10
N GLU A 318 8.49 -12.01 -0.44
CA GLU A 318 7.74 -10.76 -0.44
C GLU A 318 7.28 -10.49 1.01
N ALA A 319 7.66 -9.33 1.56
CA ALA A 319 7.53 -9.06 2.99
C ALA A 319 6.10 -8.90 3.47
N GLU A 320 5.19 -8.39 2.63
CA GLU A 320 3.78 -8.21 2.98
C GLU A 320 3.14 -9.57 3.23
N PHE A 321 3.50 -10.55 2.40
CA PHE A 321 3.03 -11.92 2.55
C PHE A 321 3.55 -12.59 3.83
N MET A 322 4.84 -12.41 4.12
CA MET A 322 5.42 -12.93 5.36
C MET A 322 4.83 -12.27 6.59
N CYS A 323 4.68 -10.93 6.56
CA CYS A 323 4.04 -10.19 7.63
C CYS A 323 2.60 -10.65 7.86
N ASN A 324 1.82 -10.85 6.80
CA ASN A 324 0.44 -11.35 6.89
C ASN A 324 0.38 -12.68 7.65
N SER A 325 1.32 -13.59 7.39
CA SER A 325 1.39 -14.87 8.10
C SER A 325 1.67 -14.72 9.61
N ILE A 326 2.37 -13.66 10.01
CA ILE A 326 2.83 -13.42 11.39
C ILE A 326 1.79 -12.63 12.20
N VAL A 327 1.22 -11.56 11.63
CA VAL A 327 0.28 -10.66 12.33
C VAL A 327 -1.19 -10.92 11.97
N ALA A 328 -1.46 -11.96 11.19
CA ALA A 328 -2.78 -12.38 10.67
C ALA A 328 -3.50 -11.38 9.73
N PHE A 329 -2.98 -10.16 9.61
CA PHE A 329 -3.47 -9.16 8.68
C PHE A 329 -2.31 -8.27 8.22
N ASN A 330 -1.92 -8.40 6.95
CA ASN A 330 -1.17 -7.36 6.25
C ASN A 330 -1.85 -7.07 4.92
N PHE A 331 -2.36 -5.86 4.79
CA PHE A 331 -3.03 -5.37 3.59
C PHE A 331 -2.08 -4.62 2.66
N GLY A 332 -0.82 -5.06 2.56
CA GLY A 332 0.25 -4.35 1.87
C GLY A 332 0.74 -3.11 2.60
N ASP A 333 0.63 -3.08 3.93
CA ASP A 333 1.14 -1.96 4.73
C ASP A 333 2.53 -2.28 5.27
N GLY A 334 3.56 -1.74 4.63
CA GLY A 334 4.93 -1.96 5.06
C GLY A 334 5.32 -1.31 6.37
N HIS A 335 4.49 -0.42 6.94
CA HIS A 335 4.68 0.04 8.31
C HIS A 335 4.44 -1.06 9.34
N LEU A 336 3.73 -2.13 8.99
CA LEU A 336 3.50 -3.28 9.87
C LEU A 336 4.69 -4.24 9.93
N HIS A 337 5.62 -4.16 8.97
CA HIS A 337 6.82 -4.98 8.92
C HIS A 337 8.10 -4.14 8.83
N ASP A 338 8.14 -3.06 9.61
CA ASP A 338 9.33 -2.25 9.81
C ASP A 338 10.31 -2.90 10.81
N ALA A 339 11.38 -2.17 11.17
CA ALA A 339 12.38 -2.61 12.13
C ALA A 339 11.80 -3.05 13.49
N LYS A 340 10.60 -2.57 13.90
CA LYS A 340 9.97 -2.97 15.16
C LYS A 340 9.44 -4.39 15.10
N LEU A 341 8.81 -4.78 13.98
CA LEU A 341 8.39 -6.16 13.78
C LEU A 341 9.61 -7.07 13.69
N ILE A 342 10.63 -6.67 12.92
CA ILE A 342 11.86 -7.47 12.76
C ILE A 342 12.55 -7.68 14.12
N ALA A 343 12.66 -6.64 14.95
CA ALA A 343 13.17 -6.80 16.32
C ALA A 343 12.30 -7.72 17.19
N ALA A 344 10.97 -7.73 17.00
CA ALA A 344 10.08 -8.64 17.71
C ALA A 344 10.21 -10.10 17.24
N ILE A 345 10.47 -10.31 15.96
CA ILE A 345 10.82 -11.61 15.38
C ILE A 345 12.16 -12.07 15.95
N GLN A 346 13.18 -11.21 15.94
CA GLN A 346 14.51 -11.53 16.46
C GLN A 346 14.47 -12.01 17.91
N ARG A 347 13.71 -11.34 18.78
CA ARG A 347 13.55 -11.74 20.19
C ARG A 347 13.02 -13.17 20.39
N ARG A 348 12.37 -13.75 19.38
CA ARG A 348 11.80 -15.10 19.43
C ARG A 348 12.67 -16.11 18.70
N CYS A 349 13.17 -15.75 17.53
CA CYS A 349 13.87 -16.66 16.62
C CYS A 349 15.38 -16.66 16.80
N ASN A 350 15.94 -15.61 17.42
CA ASN A 350 17.37 -15.48 17.73
C ASN A 350 18.28 -15.77 16.52
N PHE A 351 18.08 -15.02 15.43
CA PHE A 351 18.92 -15.12 14.24
C PHE A 351 20.35 -14.66 14.54
N ALA A 352 21.32 -15.29 13.91
CA ALA A 352 22.70 -14.81 13.84
C ALA A 352 22.82 -13.73 12.73
N PRO A 353 23.84 -12.86 12.79
CA PRO A 353 24.10 -11.90 11.72
C PRO A 353 24.17 -12.57 10.35
N GLY A 354 23.50 -11.99 9.37
CA GLY A 354 23.39 -12.49 8.00
C GLY A 354 22.31 -13.55 7.79
N GLU A 355 21.70 -14.14 8.83
CA GLU A 355 20.69 -15.19 8.62
C GLU A 355 19.34 -14.66 8.13
N PHE A 356 19.00 -13.42 8.49
CA PHE A 356 17.74 -12.80 8.09
C PHE A 356 17.95 -11.30 7.81
N LEU A 357 17.95 -10.96 6.52
CA LEU A 357 18.10 -9.61 6.00
C LEU A 357 16.78 -9.09 5.42
N VAL A 358 16.50 -7.81 5.61
CA VAL A 358 15.33 -7.11 5.09
C VAL A 358 15.78 -5.84 4.39
N THR A 359 15.36 -5.65 3.14
CA THR A 359 15.41 -4.36 2.47
C THR A 359 14.02 -3.75 2.57
N TRP A 360 13.93 -2.53 3.10
CA TRP A 360 12.67 -1.85 3.38
C TRP A 360 12.68 -0.45 2.78
N ILE A 361 11.58 -0.03 2.18
CA ILE A 361 11.44 1.26 1.50
C ILE A 361 10.20 1.96 2.04
N GLU A 362 10.33 3.25 2.36
CA GLU A 362 9.21 4.12 2.67
C GLU A 362 8.56 4.61 1.35
N SER A 363 7.26 4.83 1.40
CA SER A 363 6.48 5.47 0.35
C SER A 363 7.07 6.83 -0.07
N GLN A 364 7.04 7.15 -1.36
CA GLN A 364 7.48 8.44 -1.89
C GLN A 364 6.53 9.56 -1.42
N PRO A 365 7.00 10.64 -0.77
CA PRO A 365 6.19 11.84 -0.54
C PRO A 365 5.85 12.52 -1.88
N ILE A 366 4.63 13.03 -2.04
CA ILE A 366 4.14 13.54 -3.33
C ILE A 366 4.97 14.70 -3.90
N HIS A 367 5.67 15.43 -3.04
CA HIS A 367 6.49 16.60 -3.39
C HIS A 367 7.98 16.30 -3.56
N LYS A 368 8.43 15.04 -3.41
CA LYS A 368 9.84 14.65 -3.51
C LYS A 368 10.06 13.71 -4.69
N GLY A 369 11.23 13.78 -5.33
CA GLY A 369 11.65 12.86 -6.38
C GLY A 369 12.32 11.57 -5.90
N THR A 370 12.44 11.40 -4.57
CA THR A 370 13.21 10.33 -3.92
C THR A 370 12.36 9.56 -2.91
N GLN A 371 12.80 8.34 -2.61
CA GLN A 371 12.29 7.51 -1.53
C GLN A 371 13.41 7.19 -0.54
N GLU A 372 13.04 7.00 0.72
CA GLU A 372 13.95 6.56 1.79
C GLU A 372 13.95 5.04 1.86
N TYR A 373 15.09 4.46 2.19
CA TYR A 373 15.24 3.02 2.41
C TYR A 373 16.01 2.72 3.69
N GLN A 374 15.83 1.49 4.17
CA GLN A 374 16.60 0.89 5.25
C GLN A 374 17.01 -0.52 4.83
N VAL A 375 18.19 -0.94 5.26
CA VAL A 375 18.57 -2.36 5.27
C VAL A 375 18.70 -2.79 6.72
N ILE A 376 18.05 -3.90 7.05
CA ILE A 376 17.85 -4.38 8.41
C ILE A 376 18.35 -5.81 8.45
N ASP A 377 19.30 -6.07 9.32
CA ASP A 377 19.67 -7.42 9.73
C ASP A 377 18.91 -7.73 11.02
N ALA A 378 18.25 -8.90 11.11
CA ALA A 378 17.44 -9.20 12.28
C ALA A 378 18.24 -9.23 13.58
N ALA A 379 19.50 -9.65 13.54
CA ALA A 379 20.39 -9.72 14.69
C ALA A 379 20.99 -8.35 15.06
N LEU A 380 21.35 -7.54 14.05
CA LEU A 380 22.06 -6.28 14.25
C LEU A 380 21.14 -5.04 14.27
N GLY A 381 19.89 -5.17 13.82
CA GLY A 381 18.99 -4.06 13.60
C GLY A 381 19.25 -3.35 12.26
N VAL A 382 19.01 -2.04 12.19
CA VAL A 382 19.22 -1.27 10.95
C VAL A 382 20.72 -1.11 10.69
N ILE A 383 21.20 -1.64 9.56
CA ILE A 383 22.62 -1.61 9.17
C ILE A 383 22.93 -0.60 8.06
N GLU A 384 21.92 -0.12 7.32
CA GLU A 384 22.09 0.93 6.31
C GLU A 384 20.83 1.79 6.20
N ARG A 385 21.01 3.09 5.90
CA ARG A 385 19.96 4.05 5.57
C ARG A 385 20.41 4.91 4.40
N GLY A 386 19.47 5.26 3.54
CA GLY A 386 19.74 6.18 2.44
C GLY A 386 18.51 6.54 1.65
N THR A 387 18.75 7.10 0.47
CA THR A 387 17.70 7.43 -0.49
C THR A 387 18.02 6.95 -1.89
N PHE A 388 17.00 6.84 -2.74
CA PHE A 388 17.17 6.64 -4.18
C PHE A 388 16.19 7.50 -4.96
N LYS A 389 16.50 7.76 -6.24
CA LYS A 389 15.61 8.51 -7.13
C LYS A 389 14.59 7.55 -7.74
N VAL A 390 13.31 7.91 -7.64
CA VAL A 390 12.22 7.10 -8.23
C VAL A 390 12.34 7.04 -9.76
N ALA A 391 12.92 8.09 -10.37
CA ALA A 391 13.16 8.13 -11.81
C ALA A 391 14.08 7.00 -12.29
N ASP A 392 15.13 6.67 -11.52
CA ASP A 392 16.10 5.63 -11.87
C ASP A 392 15.43 4.24 -11.76
N ALA A 393 14.65 4.02 -10.70
CA ALA A 393 13.90 2.79 -10.48
C ALA A 393 12.84 2.52 -11.57
N VAL A 394 12.19 3.57 -12.09
CA VAL A 394 11.18 3.45 -13.17
C VAL A 394 11.81 3.34 -14.56
N ALA A 395 13.03 3.84 -14.73
CA ALA A 395 13.76 3.72 -15.98
C ALA A 395 14.26 2.29 -16.24
N GLU A 396 14.47 1.50 -15.19
CA GLU A 396 15.02 0.15 -15.24
C GLU A 396 13.95 -0.96 -15.45
N GLN A 397 14.37 -2.08 -16.06
CA GLN A 397 13.56 -3.29 -16.22
C GLN A 397 13.34 -4.03 -14.90
N PRO A 398 12.26 -4.83 -14.79
CA PRO A 398 11.99 -5.66 -13.61
C PRO A 398 13.15 -6.56 -13.16
N TRP A 399 13.92 -7.08 -14.13
CA TRP A 399 14.99 -8.07 -13.89
C TRP A 399 16.39 -7.47 -13.73
N LEU A 400 16.51 -6.14 -13.68
CA LEU A 400 17.78 -5.41 -13.52
C LEU A 400 18.91 -5.87 -14.50
N PRO A 401 18.67 -5.95 -15.82
CA PRO A 401 19.67 -6.39 -16.80
C PRO A 401 20.92 -5.50 -16.86
N ASN A 402 20.81 -4.25 -16.41
CA ASN A 402 21.95 -3.32 -16.31
C ASN A 402 22.56 -3.27 -14.90
N GLY A 403 22.17 -4.20 -14.02
CA GLY A 403 22.59 -4.26 -12.64
C GLY A 403 21.76 -3.38 -11.69
N PRO A 404 22.20 -3.28 -10.41
CA PRO A 404 21.53 -2.50 -9.38
C PRO A 404 21.42 -1.01 -9.71
N ILE A 405 20.30 -0.38 -9.36
CA ILE A 405 20.13 1.08 -9.50
C ILE A 405 21.03 1.86 -8.51
N PRO A 406 21.31 3.16 -8.75
CA PRO A 406 22.08 3.99 -7.83
C PRO A 406 21.34 4.30 -6.52
N PHE A 407 22.10 4.38 -5.42
CA PHE A 407 21.63 4.79 -4.09
C PHE A 407 22.52 5.87 -3.49
N ASP A 408 21.92 6.85 -2.83
CA ASP A 408 22.59 7.80 -1.94
C ASP A 408 22.61 7.22 -0.53
N VAL A 409 23.70 6.52 -0.19
CA VAL A 409 23.90 5.93 1.14
C VAL A 409 24.25 7.05 2.13
N GLN A 410 23.37 7.27 3.10
CA GLN A 410 23.51 8.37 4.06
C GLN A 410 24.13 7.92 5.38
N TRP A 411 23.93 6.65 5.73
CA TRP A 411 24.49 6.06 6.93
C TRP A 411 24.61 4.54 6.77
N THR A 412 25.70 3.98 7.28
CA THR A 412 25.91 2.54 7.44
C THR A 412 26.39 2.26 8.85
N LEU A 413 26.00 1.12 9.41
CA LEU A 413 26.54 0.63 10.67
C LEU A 413 28.02 0.31 10.46
N ASP A 414 28.88 0.97 11.24
CA ASP A 414 30.32 0.72 11.23
C ASP A 414 30.62 -0.54 12.06
N VAL A 415 30.40 -1.70 11.44
CA VAL A 415 30.92 -2.96 11.97
C VAL A 415 32.23 -3.24 11.25
N ARG A 416 33.31 -3.41 12.02
CA ARG A 416 34.55 -4.00 11.50
C ARG A 416 34.26 -5.43 11.02
N ALA A 417 33.84 -5.54 9.77
CA ALA A 417 33.39 -6.78 9.14
C ALA A 417 34.49 -7.85 9.07
N ASP A 418 35.77 -7.47 9.24
CA ASP A 418 36.91 -8.37 9.40
C ASP A 418 36.92 -9.12 10.74
N ARG A 419 36.06 -8.73 11.71
CA ARG A 419 36.04 -9.31 13.07
C ARG A 419 34.69 -9.87 13.53
N ALA A 420 33.59 -9.63 12.81
CA ALA A 420 32.26 -10.15 13.17
C ALA A 420 32.15 -11.68 13.11
N ALA A 421 33.07 -12.36 12.40
CA ALA A 421 33.15 -13.81 12.38
C ALA A 421 33.85 -14.42 13.62
N THR A 422 34.44 -13.63 14.53
CA THR A 422 35.38 -14.17 15.54
C THR A 422 35.24 -13.71 16.99
N ASP A 423 34.38 -12.74 17.36
CA ASP A 423 34.27 -12.35 18.78
C ASP A 423 32.85 -11.83 19.18
N PRO A 424 32.16 -12.42 20.19
CA PRO A 424 30.79 -12.05 20.58
C PRO A 424 30.64 -10.77 21.43
N GLN A 425 31.71 -10.00 21.65
CA GLN A 425 31.63 -8.75 22.39
C GLN A 425 32.22 -7.61 21.55
N VAL A 426 31.61 -6.43 21.67
CA VAL A 426 32.12 -5.07 21.34
C VAL A 426 31.25 -4.35 20.29
N VAL A 427 30.21 -3.70 20.79
CA VAL A 427 29.61 -2.51 20.15
C VAL A 427 30.37 -1.30 20.69
N SER A 428 30.91 -0.44 19.83
CA SER A 428 31.40 0.89 20.21
C SER A 428 30.59 1.97 19.50
N GLU A 429 30.49 3.17 20.10
CA GLU A 429 29.57 4.22 19.67
C GLU A 429 29.74 4.62 18.19
N PRO A 430 28.63 4.68 17.41
CA PRO A 430 28.67 4.96 15.98
C PRO A 430 29.06 6.42 15.66
N LYS A 431 29.88 6.62 14.63
CA LYS A 431 30.26 7.94 14.11
C LYS A 431 29.52 8.27 12.81
N MET A 432 28.93 9.46 12.74
CA MET A 432 28.34 10.01 11.52
C MET A 432 29.45 10.27 10.48
N ARG A 433 29.35 9.74 9.25
CA ARG A 433 30.26 10.12 8.16
C ARG A 433 29.94 11.56 7.77
N THR A 434 30.88 12.48 8.02
CA THR A 434 30.80 13.85 7.51
C THR A 434 30.88 13.84 5.99
N ARG A 435 29.97 14.57 5.35
CA ARG A 435 29.97 14.86 3.90
C ARG A 435 31.39 15.29 3.48
N VAL A 436 32.04 14.49 2.64
CA VAL A 436 33.19 14.99 1.87
C VAL A 436 32.60 15.77 0.70
N SER A 437 32.56 17.09 0.83
CA SER A 437 32.41 17.97 -0.33
C SER A 437 33.64 17.78 -1.21
N GLY A 438 33.44 17.29 -2.43
CA GLY A 438 34.54 17.05 -3.36
C GLY A 438 35.22 18.35 -3.77
N SER A 439 36.54 18.38 -3.59
CA SER A 439 37.51 18.92 -4.53
C SER A 439 38.91 18.70 -3.97
N GLU A 440 39.64 17.75 -4.51
CA GLU A 440 41.11 17.86 -4.61
C GLU A 440 41.60 16.85 -5.66
N GLN A 441 41.77 17.36 -6.87
CA GLN A 441 42.75 16.87 -7.82
C GLN A 441 44.11 17.38 -7.36
N GLU A 442 45.07 16.48 -7.12
CA GLU A 442 46.51 16.72 -7.24
C GLU A 442 47.11 15.40 -7.74
N VAL A 443 47.25 15.21 -9.06
CA VAL A 443 48.41 15.59 -9.88
C VAL A 443 49.74 15.11 -9.29
N SER A 444 50.20 13.99 -9.85
CA SER A 444 51.57 13.50 -9.85
C SER A 444 52.60 14.60 -10.09
N LYS A 445 53.54 14.76 -9.15
CA LYS A 445 54.99 14.72 -9.40
C LYS A 445 55.78 14.55 -8.11
#